data_AF-A0A4V0YIK6-F1
#
_entry.id   AF-A0A4V0YIK6-F1
#
_cell.length_a   1.000
_cell.length_b   1.000
_cell.length_c   1.000
_cell.angle_alpha   90.00
_cell.angle_beta   90.00
_cell.angle_gamma   90.00
#
_symmetry.space_group_name_H-M   'P 1'
#
loop_
_entity.id
_entity.type
_entity.pdbx_description
1 polymer ?
#
loop_
_entity_poly.entity_id
_entity_poly.type
_entity_poly.pdbx_seq_one_letter_code
_entity_poly.pdbx_strand_id
1 'polypeptide(L)'
;MSAGFPVKQAAWFGLALLLSLGATVPMKVAASHVAGAVTARGAEGSIWRGRLVDLGIGGLRLGSPDAVALPVSLPGGEPILSLKWSGAGSLRGRAAFSTRGASVRGLTGTVDLVGSGPLPRTALALHDFSFAARDGRCAMARGRVKAALSDLPLPVLEGTPRCVGDRLLLPLTGDGRTLTLRFDGVRATAELRGPGGVILPERGL
;
A
#
# COMPACT_ATOMS: atom_id res chain seq x y z
N MET A 1 24.52 25.57 47.61
CA MET A 1 23.16 25.99 47.23
C MET A 1 22.57 24.91 46.33
N SER A 2 21.85 23.95 46.91
CA SER A 2 21.23 22.86 46.16
C SER A 2 19.82 23.28 45.77
N ALA A 3 19.62 23.62 44.49
CA ALA A 3 18.30 23.93 43.96
C ALA A 3 17.48 22.62 43.89
N GLY A 4 16.70 22.35 44.93
CA GLY A 4 15.72 21.26 44.93
C GLY A 4 14.56 21.63 44.02
N PHE A 5 14.56 21.14 42.78
CA PHE A 5 13.39 21.21 41.93
C PHE A 5 12.24 20.48 42.65
N PRO A 6 11.07 21.13 42.87
CA PRO A 6 9.99 20.47 43.56
C PRO A 6 9.55 19.29 42.69
N VAL A 7 9.62 18.09 43.25
CA VAL A 7 9.37 16.79 42.57
C VAL A 7 8.08 16.80 41.75
N LYS A 8 7.08 17.58 42.18
CA LYS A 8 5.81 17.81 41.49
C LYS A 8 5.94 18.56 40.16
N GLN A 9 6.83 19.56 40.07
CA GLN A 9 7.14 20.25 38.80
C GLN A 9 7.97 19.35 37.89
N ALA A 10 8.95 18.61 38.41
CA ALA A 10 9.73 17.65 37.63
C ALA A 10 8.85 16.53 37.05
N ALA A 11 7.85 16.05 37.80
CA ALA A 11 6.86 15.09 37.31
C ALA A 11 5.96 15.69 36.22
N TRP A 12 5.53 16.94 36.37
CA TRP A 12 4.75 17.65 35.35
C TRP A 12 5.55 17.89 34.07
N PHE A 13 6.82 18.29 34.19
CA PHE A 13 7.74 18.42 33.06
C PHE A 13 8.01 17.08 32.39
N GLY A 14 8.22 16.01 33.15
CA GLY A 14 8.37 14.66 32.61
C GLY A 14 7.13 14.18 31.86
N LEU A 15 5.93 14.44 32.40
CA LEU A 15 4.66 14.11 31.77
C LEU A 15 4.42 14.95 30.51
N ALA A 16 4.68 16.25 30.55
CA ALA A 16 4.58 17.15 29.40
C ALA A 16 5.60 16.78 28.32
N LEU A 17 6.81 16.38 28.70
CA LEU A 17 7.85 15.89 27.81
C LEU A 17 7.43 14.55 27.17
N LEU A 18 6.89 13.60 27.93
CA LEU A 18 6.36 12.35 27.41
C LEU A 18 5.15 12.54 26.49
N LEU A 19 4.24 13.46 26.82
CA LEU A 19 3.12 13.85 25.96
C LEU A 19 3.62 14.53 24.69
N SER A 20 4.63 15.40 24.79
CA SER A 20 5.25 16.04 23.65
C SER A 20 5.97 15.03 22.75
N LEU A 21 6.76 14.11 23.32
CA LEU A 21 7.40 13.01 22.58
C LEU A 21 6.36 12.07 21.95
N GLY A 22 5.26 11.75 22.64
CA GLY A 22 4.15 10.95 22.12
C GLY A 22 3.38 11.66 21.00
N ALA A 23 3.23 12.98 21.07
CA ALA A 23 2.62 13.80 20.03
C ALA A 23 3.54 14.02 18.82
N THR A 24 4.85 14.07 19.05
CA THR A 24 5.90 14.29 18.04
C THR A 24 6.69 13.04 17.69
N VAL A 25 6.17 11.84 17.94
CA VAL A 25 6.83 10.62 17.47
C VAL A 25 6.99 10.77 15.96
N PRO A 26 8.23 10.87 15.45
CA PRO A 26 8.44 11.06 14.04
C PRO A 26 7.92 9.81 13.35
N MET A 27 7.11 10.02 12.31
CA MET A 27 6.50 8.95 11.53
C MET A 27 7.51 7.90 11.02
N LYS A 28 8.80 8.29 10.96
CA LYS A 28 9.97 7.42 10.73
C LYS A 28 9.98 6.14 11.58
N VAL A 29 9.60 6.21 12.87
CA VAL A 29 9.62 5.03 13.77
C VAL A 29 8.43 4.10 13.51
N ALA A 30 7.26 4.67 13.23
CA ALA A 30 6.08 3.88 12.85
C ALA A 30 6.29 3.21 11.49
N ALA A 31 6.91 3.91 10.54
CA ALA A 31 7.22 3.36 9.21
C ALA A 31 8.26 2.23 9.28
N SER A 32 9.27 2.32 10.16
CA SER A 32 10.30 1.27 10.31
C SER A 32 9.75 -0.06 10.83
N HIS A 33 8.65 -0.05 11.59
CA HIS A 33 7.99 -1.27 12.07
C HIS A 33 7.03 -1.91 11.06
N VAL A 34 6.63 -1.19 10.00
CA VAL A 34 5.82 -1.70 8.88
C VAL A 34 6.72 -2.02 7.67
N ALA A 35 8.04 -1.85 7.81
CA ALA A 35 9.05 -1.77 6.73
C ALA A 35 9.40 -3.07 6.00
N GLY A 36 8.58 -4.12 6.09
CA GLY A 36 8.78 -5.30 5.25
C GLY A 36 8.37 -5.08 3.78
N ALA A 37 7.41 -4.17 3.54
CA ALA A 37 6.70 -4.10 2.25
C ALA A 37 6.59 -2.69 1.64
N VAL A 38 6.91 -1.64 2.40
CA VAL A 38 6.56 -0.26 2.06
C VAL A 38 7.83 0.58 1.91
N THR A 39 8.13 1.02 0.70
CA THR A 39 9.20 1.98 0.40
C THR A 39 8.59 3.37 0.27
N ALA A 40 9.07 4.38 0.99
CA ALA A 40 8.65 5.77 0.78
C ALA A 40 9.88 6.67 0.65
N ARG A 41 9.87 7.64 -0.27
CA ARG A 41 11.00 8.58 -0.44
C ARG A 41 11.07 9.58 0.72
N GLY A 42 9.93 9.91 1.31
CA GLY A 42 9.84 10.78 2.48
C GLY A 42 8.54 10.58 3.26
N ALA A 43 8.56 11.00 4.52
CA ALA A 43 7.37 11.14 5.34
C ALA A 43 7.41 12.53 5.97
N GLU A 44 6.39 13.32 5.71
CA GLU A 44 6.21 14.68 6.24
C GLU A 44 5.08 14.67 7.27
N GLY A 45 5.18 15.49 8.32
CA GLY A 45 4.15 15.59 9.35
C GLY A 45 4.31 14.59 10.51
N SER A 46 3.31 14.54 11.39
CA SER A 46 3.32 13.71 12.61
C SER A 46 2.58 12.39 12.38
N ILE A 47 2.77 11.39 13.25
CA ILE A 47 2.02 10.12 13.19
C ILE A 47 0.49 10.32 13.13
N TRP A 48 -0.01 11.44 13.67
CA TRP A 48 -1.42 11.80 13.74
C TRP A 48 -1.96 12.47 12.48
N ARG A 49 -1.11 13.18 11.74
CA ARG A 49 -1.39 13.88 10.49
C ARG A 49 -0.11 13.92 9.67
N GLY A 50 0.20 12.78 9.06
CA GLY A 50 1.37 12.61 8.21
C GLY A 50 0.98 12.60 6.74
N ARG A 51 1.96 12.81 5.88
CA ARG A 51 1.86 12.60 4.44
C ARG A 51 3.06 11.80 4.01
N LEU A 52 2.84 10.74 3.24
CA LEU A 52 3.92 9.99 2.61
C LEU A 52 4.21 10.62 1.26
N VAL A 53 5.48 10.86 0.98
CA VAL A 53 5.97 11.36 -0.30
C VAL A 53 6.51 10.18 -1.09
N ASP A 54 5.93 9.95 -2.27
CA ASP A 54 6.28 8.84 -3.18
C ASP A 54 6.30 7.48 -2.49
N LEU A 55 5.12 7.02 -2.10
CA LEU A 55 4.91 5.68 -1.58
C LEU A 55 5.03 4.65 -2.72
N GLY A 56 5.81 3.61 -2.46
CA GLY A 56 5.91 2.42 -3.29
C GLY A 56 5.79 1.13 -2.48
N ILE A 57 5.19 0.11 -3.08
CA ILE A 57 5.02 -1.23 -2.47
C ILE A 57 5.26 -2.25 -3.57
N GLY A 58 6.26 -3.13 -3.41
CA GLY A 58 6.51 -4.24 -4.34
C GLY A 58 6.56 -3.84 -5.84
N GLY A 59 7.24 -2.74 -6.16
CA GLY A 59 7.33 -2.20 -7.53
C GLY A 59 6.17 -1.29 -7.98
N LEU A 60 5.08 -1.17 -7.20
CA LEU A 60 3.99 -0.23 -7.51
C LEU A 60 4.34 1.16 -7.01
N ARG A 61 4.21 2.20 -7.85
CA ARG A 61 4.24 3.61 -7.42
C ARG A 61 2.82 4.09 -7.10
N LEU A 62 2.52 4.21 -5.81
CA LEU A 62 1.21 4.59 -5.28
C LEU A 62 1.03 6.11 -5.09
N GLY A 63 2.06 6.90 -5.44
CA GLY A 63 2.07 8.35 -5.29
C GLY A 63 2.15 8.80 -3.83
N SER A 64 1.61 9.97 -3.53
CA SER A 64 1.75 10.61 -2.21
C SER A 64 0.41 10.61 -1.44
N PRO A 65 0.09 9.57 -0.65
CA PRO A 65 -1.10 9.56 0.21
C PRO A 65 -0.93 10.39 1.48
N ASP A 66 -2.03 10.95 1.96
CA ASP A 66 -2.12 11.36 3.36
C ASP A 66 -2.15 10.10 4.22
N ALA A 67 -1.34 10.09 5.27
CA ALA A 67 -1.09 8.93 6.11
C ALA A 67 -1.40 9.26 7.56
N VAL A 68 -2.20 8.40 8.18
CA VAL A 68 -2.53 8.52 9.60
C VAL A 68 -2.20 7.18 10.25
N ALA A 69 -1.20 7.19 11.13
CA ALA A 69 -0.99 6.09 12.05
C ALA A 69 -1.92 6.34 13.23
N LEU A 70 -2.91 5.47 13.43
CA LEU A 70 -3.79 5.56 14.61
C LEU A 70 -3.19 4.69 15.71
N PRO A 71 -2.60 5.29 16.78
CA PRO A 71 -2.11 4.52 17.91
C PRO A 71 -3.22 4.00 18.84
N VAL A 72 -4.50 4.36 18.63
CA VAL A 72 -5.60 4.09 19.59
C VAL A 72 -6.91 3.68 18.90
N SER A 73 -7.02 2.50 18.29
CA SER A 73 -8.36 2.06 17.81
C SER A 73 -8.54 0.55 17.78
N LEU A 74 -8.61 -0.07 18.98
CA LEU A 74 -9.54 -1.15 19.39
C LEU A 74 -9.01 -1.78 20.71
N PRO A 75 -9.88 -2.23 21.64
CA PRO A 75 -9.47 -3.08 22.74
C PRO A 75 -8.94 -4.40 22.14
N GLY A 76 -7.61 -4.52 22.04
CA GLY A 76 -6.94 -5.56 21.23
C GLY A 76 -5.60 -5.14 20.60
N GLY A 77 -5.27 -3.83 20.59
CA GLY A 77 -3.88 -3.36 20.60
C GLY A 77 -3.06 -3.44 19.30
N GLU A 78 -3.68 -3.54 18.13
CA GLU A 78 -2.91 -3.61 16.88
C GLU A 78 -2.66 -2.22 16.26
N PRO A 79 -1.41 -1.90 15.87
CA PRO A 79 -1.14 -0.68 15.14
C PRO A 79 -1.76 -0.76 13.75
N ILE A 80 -2.61 0.22 13.41
CA ILE A 80 -3.23 0.34 12.08
C ILE A 80 -2.67 1.56 11.38
N LEU A 81 -1.96 1.33 10.26
CA LEU A 81 -1.55 2.40 9.35
C LEU A 81 -2.67 2.63 8.33
N SER A 82 -3.37 3.76 8.44
CA SER A 82 -4.42 4.15 7.50
C SER A 82 -3.88 5.14 6.46
N LEU A 83 -3.99 4.78 5.19
CA LEU A 83 -3.67 5.66 4.07
C LEU A 83 -4.95 6.17 3.43
N LYS A 84 -4.99 7.45 3.07
CA LYS A 84 -6.08 8.08 2.35
C LYS A 84 -5.51 8.90 1.19
N TRP A 85 -6.06 8.70 0.01
CA TRP A 85 -5.75 9.53 -1.14
C TRP A 85 -6.91 10.51 -1.38
N SER A 86 -6.61 11.80 -1.43
CA SER A 86 -7.57 12.87 -1.72
C SER A 86 -7.31 13.49 -3.09
N GLY A 87 -7.51 12.72 -4.16
CA GLY A 87 -8.07 13.18 -5.43
C GLY A 87 -7.39 14.29 -6.25
N ALA A 88 -6.24 14.83 -5.83
CA ALA A 88 -5.53 15.87 -6.58
C ALA A 88 -4.49 15.31 -7.57
N GLY A 89 -4.16 14.01 -7.51
CA GLY A 89 -3.15 13.39 -8.37
C GLY A 89 -3.33 11.89 -8.54
N SER A 90 -4.38 11.51 -9.27
CA SER A 90 -4.70 10.15 -9.75
C SER A 90 -5.36 9.14 -8.81
N LEU A 91 -5.12 9.11 -7.49
CA LEU A 91 -5.73 8.10 -6.60
C LEU A 91 -6.78 8.64 -5.62
N ARG A 92 -7.81 7.84 -5.34
CA ARG A 92 -8.81 8.01 -4.28
C ARG A 92 -9.08 6.68 -3.63
N GLY A 93 -9.18 6.63 -2.30
CA GLY A 93 -9.50 5.39 -1.59
C GLY A 93 -8.89 5.35 -0.19
N ARG A 94 -8.98 4.18 0.44
CA ARG A 94 -8.40 3.94 1.76
C ARG A 94 -7.65 2.62 1.78
N ALA A 95 -6.51 2.58 2.46
CA ALA A 95 -5.80 1.35 2.78
C ALA A 95 -5.53 1.30 4.29
N ALA A 96 -5.51 0.10 4.84
CA ALA A 96 -5.22 -0.15 6.25
C ALA A 96 -4.29 -1.37 6.35
N PHE A 97 -3.21 -1.23 7.12
CA PHE A 97 -2.24 -2.30 7.36
C PHE A 97 -2.12 -2.56 8.87
N SER A 98 -2.12 -3.84 9.26
CA SER A 98 -1.87 -4.30 10.63
C SER A 98 -0.90 -5.49 10.61
N THR A 99 -0.51 -5.98 11.79
CA THR A 99 0.36 -7.15 11.89
C THR A 99 -0.32 -8.44 11.39
N ARG A 100 -1.66 -8.53 11.52
CA ARG A 100 -2.45 -9.67 11.04
C ARG A 100 -3.02 -9.51 9.64
N GLY A 101 -2.83 -8.39 8.95
CA GLY A 101 -3.41 -8.26 7.61
C GLY A 101 -3.29 -6.91 6.95
N ALA A 102 -3.87 -6.84 5.75
CA ALA A 102 -3.93 -5.64 4.94
C ALA A 102 -5.31 -5.52 4.30
N SER A 103 -5.84 -4.32 4.18
CA SER A 103 -7.08 -4.09 3.45
C SER A 103 -7.02 -2.80 2.65
N VAL A 104 -7.67 -2.82 1.50
CA VAL A 104 -7.85 -1.70 0.58
C VAL A 104 -9.34 -1.61 0.29
N ARG A 105 -9.91 -0.40 0.35
CA ARG A 105 -11.34 -0.17 0.11
C ARG A 105 -11.54 0.99 -0.85
N GLY A 106 -12.31 0.72 -1.90
CA GLY A 106 -12.79 1.70 -2.86
C GLY A 106 -11.67 2.48 -3.56
N LEU A 107 -10.56 1.81 -3.85
CA LEU A 107 -9.44 2.42 -4.54
C LEU A 107 -9.83 2.67 -6.01
N THR A 108 -9.87 3.93 -6.39
CA THR A 108 -10.19 4.41 -7.73
C THR A 108 -9.10 5.35 -8.17
N GLY A 109 -8.50 5.09 -9.33
CA GLY A 109 -7.37 5.89 -9.81
C GLY A 109 -6.41 5.15 -10.71
N THR A 110 -5.30 5.80 -11.04
CA THR A 110 -4.26 5.21 -11.89
C THR A 110 -2.97 5.01 -11.12
N VAL A 111 -2.47 3.77 -11.08
CA VAL A 111 -1.22 3.37 -10.43
C VAL A 111 -0.24 2.91 -11.49
N ASP A 112 1.01 3.37 -11.41
CA ASP A 112 2.06 2.88 -12.29
C ASP A 112 2.80 1.72 -11.65
N LEU A 113 2.79 0.57 -12.33
CA LEU A 113 3.69 -0.54 -12.04
C LEU A 113 5.04 -0.23 -12.67
N VAL A 114 6.05 -0.06 -11.81
CA VAL A 114 7.46 0.00 -12.21
C VAL A 114 8.08 -1.33 -11.79
N GLY A 115 8.02 -2.32 -12.68
CA GLY A 115 8.61 -3.63 -12.39
C GLY A 115 10.10 -3.50 -12.08
N SER A 116 10.60 -4.27 -11.11
CA SER A 116 12.04 -4.38 -10.88
C SER A 116 12.66 -5.33 -11.93
N GLY A 117 12.93 -4.81 -13.14
CA GLY A 117 13.50 -5.59 -14.24
C GLY A 117 13.17 -5.02 -15.63
N PRO A 118 13.38 -5.76 -16.73
CA PRO A 118 13.03 -5.34 -18.09
C PRO A 118 11.52 -5.36 -18.37
N LEU A 119 10.69 -5.23 -17.33
CA LEU A 119 9.24 -5.19 -17.46
C LEU A 119 8.80 -3.83 -18.00
N PRO A 120 7.93 -3.79 -19.01
CA PRO A 120 7.41 -2.54 -19.55
C PRO A 120 6.59 -1.80 -18.49
N ARG A 121 6.65 -0.47 -18.53
CA ARG A 121 5.83 0.37 -17.67
C ARG A 121 4.36 0.06 -17.94
N THR A 122 3.65 -0.32 -16.88
CA THR A 122 2.25 -0.70 -16.99
C THR A 122 1.42 0.23 -16.12
N ALA A 123 0.54 1.00 -16.74
CA ALA A 123 -0.42 1.84 -16.05
C ALA A 123 -1.68 1.00 -15.72
N LEU A 124 -1.97 0.87 -14.43
CA LEU A 124 -3.18 0.22 -13.93
C LEU A 124 -4.22 1.28 -13.58
N ALA A 125 -5.33 1.32 -14.32
CA ALA A 125 -6.51 2.06 -13.93
C ALA A 125 -7.43 1.17 -13.08
N LEU A 126 -7.58 1.52 -11.81
CA LEU A 126 -8.43 0.85 -10.84
C LEU A 126 -9.76 1.59 -10.70
N HIS A 127 -10.84 0.82 -10.59
CA HIS A 127 -12.19 1.34 -10.38
C HIS A 127 -12.89 0.54 -9.28
N ASP A 128 -13.18 1.20 -8.15
CA ASP A 128 -13.73 0.60 -6.93
C ASP A 128 -12.97 -0.66 -6.46
N PHE A 129 -11.65 -0.66 -6.62
CA PHE A 129 -10.82 -1.79 -6.23
C PHE A 129 -10.81 -1.93 -4.71
N SER A 130 -11.20 -3.12 -4.23
CA SER A 130 -11.20 -3.44 -2.81
C SER A 130 -10.61 -4.83 -2.60
N PHE A 131 -9.73 -4.94 -1.63
CA PHE A 131 -9.02 -6.16 -1.28
C PHE A 131 -8.92 -6.28 0.24
N ALA A 132 -8.94 -7.51 0.75
CA ALA A 132 -8.64 -7.79 2.14
C ALA A 132 -7.84 -9.07 2.24
N ALA A 133 -6.75 -9.01 3.00
CA ALA A 133 -5.97 -10.14 3.43
C ALA A 133 -5.98 -10.26 4.96
N ARG A 134 -6.01 -11.50 5.44
CA ARG A 134 -5.82 -11.86 6.85
C ARG A 134 -4.80 -12.98 6.95
N ASP A 135 -3.89 -12.85 7.89
CA ASP A 135 -2.82 -13.81 8.17
C ASP A 135 -2.02 -14.19 6.91
N GLY A 136 -1.76 -13.18 6.07
CA GLY A 136 -1.06 -13.33 4.78
C GLY A 136 -1.89 -13.91 3.63
N ARG A 137 -3.17 -14.25 3.85
CA ARG A 137 -4.03 -14.91 2.86
C ARG A 137 -5.09 -13.96 2.31
N CYS A 138 -5.36 -14.05 1.00
CA CYS A 138 -6.45 -13.33 0.33
C CYS A 138 -7.80 -13.80 0.87
N ALA A 139 -8.54 -12.90 1.52
CA ALA A 139 -9.88 -13.17 2.03
C ALA A 139 -10.97 -12.61 1.10
N MET A 140 -10.74 -11.45 0.49
CA MET A 140 -11.67 -10.83 -0.44
C MET A 140 -10.92 -10.02 -1.49
N ALA A 141 -11.40 -10.05 -2.73
CA ALA A 141 -10.97 -9.13 -3.78
C ALA A 141 -12.14 -8.82 -4.71
N ARG A 142 -12.32 -7.54 -5.06
CA ARG A 142 -13.38 -7.06 -5.96
C ARG A 142 -12.99 -5.74 -6.62
N GLY A 143 -13.76 -5.36 -7.64
CA GLY A 143 -13.59 -4.11 -8.40
C GLY A 143 -13.25 -4.38 -9.86
N ARG A 144 -12.81 -3.35 -10.57
CA ARG A 144 -12.33 -3.49 -11.96
C ARG A 144 -10.93 -2.93 -12.06
N VAL A 145 -10.09 -3.61 -12.82
CA VAL A 145 -8.74 -3.15 -13.14
C VAL A 145 -8.55 -3.20 -14.64
N LYS A 146 -8.01 -2.12 -15.19
CA LYS A 146 -7.60 -2.00 -16.57
C LYS A 146 -6.10 -1.79 -16.60
N ALA A 147 -5.39 -2.54 -17.43
CA ALA A 147 -3.96 -2.39 -17.64
C ALA A 147 -3.68 -1.87 -19.03
N ALA A 148 -2.93 -0.77 -19.11
CA ALA A 148 -2.37 -0.24 -20.34
C ALA A 148 -0.85 -0.36 -20.27
N LEU A 149 -0.25 -1.13 -21.18
CA LEU A 149 1.20 -1.22 -21.29
C LEU A 149 1.67 -0.04 -22.13
N SER A 150 2.48 0.84 -21.55
CA SER A 150 2.89 2.08 -22.22
C SER A 150 3.95 1.86 -23.29
N ASP A 151 4.78 0.82 -23.13
CA ASP A 151 5.92 0.54 -24.02
C ASP A 151 5.57 -0.42 -25.18
N LEU A 152 4.34 -0.95 -25.21
CA LEU A 152 3.87 -1.87 -26.23
C LEU A 152 2.53 -1.35 -26.78
N PRO A 153 2.32 -1.29 -28.11
CA PRO A 153 1.06 -0.88 -28.72
C PRO A 153 0.01 -2.00 -28.60
N LEU A 154 -0.29 -2.38 -27.36
CA LEU A 154 -1.26 -3.41 -27.01
C LEU A 154 -2.58 -2.75 -26.61
N PRO A 155 -3.72 -3.39 -26.92
CA PRO A 155 -5.00 -2.93 -26.43
C PRO A 155 -5.07 -3.04 -24.91
N VAL A 156 -5.91 -2.20 -24.31
CA VAL A 156 -6.14 -2.18 -22.86
C VAL A 156 -6.71 -3.53 -22.43
N LEU A 157 -6.07 -4.17 -21.46
CA LEU A 157 -6.53 -5.43 -20.87
C LEU A 157 -7.41 -5.11 -19.67
N GLU A 158 -8.57 -5.75 -19.54
CA GLU A 158 -9.49 -5.53 -18.42
C GLU A 158 -9.74 -6.84 -17.65
N GLY A 159 -9.94 -6.71 -16.35
CA GLY A 159 -10.11 -7.85 -15.47
C GLY A 159 -10.70 -7.50 -14.12
N THR A 160 -11.17 -8.54 -13.43
CA THR A 160 -11.70 -8.46 -12.07
C THR A 160 -10.80 -9.25 -11.12
N PRO A 161 -10.29 -8.63 -10.04
CA PRO A 161 -9.46 -9.34 -9.07
C PRO A 161 -10.31 -10.37 -8.32
N ARG A 162 -9.71 -11.52 -8.02
CA ARG A 162 -10.34 -12.61 -7.27
C ARG A 162 -9.33 -13.29 -6.36
N CYS A 163 -9.79 -13.82 -5.23
CA CYS A 163 -8.97 -14.69 -4.40
C CYS A 163 -9.06 -16.12 -4.96
N VAL A 164 -7.91 -16.77 -5.16
CA VAL A 164 -7.81 -18.19 -5.52
C VAL A 164 -6.93 -18.86 -4.49
N GLY A 165 -7.53 -19.71 -3.65
CA GLY A 165 -6.86 -20.23 -2.46
C GLY A 165 -6.50 -19.11 -1.50
N ASP A 166 -5.22 -19.00 -1.15
CA ASP A 166 -4.63 -17.97 -0.30
C ASP A 166 -4.08 -16.77 -1.08
N ARG A 167 -4.16 -16.77 -2.41
CA ARG A 167 -3.52 -15.76 -3.27
C ARG A 167 -4.51 -14.83 -3.94
N LEU A 168 -4.08 -13.60 -4.17
CA LEU A 168 -4.82 -12.64 -4.99
C LEU A 168 -4.41 -12.86 -6.45
N LEU A 169 -5.40 -13.12 -7.30
CA LEU A 169 -5.22 -13.33 -8.72
C LEU A 169 -6.01 -12.28 -9.49
N LEU A 170 -5.33 -11.59 -10.39
CA LEU A 170 -5.91 -10.56 -11.24
C LEU A 170 -5.71 -10.97 -12.71
N PRO A 171 -6.69 -11.68 -13.29
CA PRO A 171 -6.67 -12.06 -14.69
C PRO A 171 -7.18 -10.89 -15.53
N LEU A 172 -6.32 -10.33 -16.38
CA LEU A 172 -6.63 -9.26 -17.30
C LEU A 172 -6.66 -9.85 -18.71
N THR A 173 -7.74 -9.64 -19.44
CA THR A 173 -7.93 -10.19 -20.78
C THR A 173 -8.25 -9.09 -21.77
N GLY A 174 -7.75 -9.23 -23.00
CA GLY A 174 -8.09 -8.35 -24.11
C GLY A 174 -7.42 -8.81 -25.40
N ASP A 175 -8.15 -8.72 -26.52
CA ASP A 175 -7.64 -9.03 -27.87
C ASP A 175 -6.92 -10.38 -27.98
N GLY A 176 -7.54 -11.44 -27.45
CA GLY A 176 -6.98 -12.80 -27.47
C GLY A 176 -5.73 -13.00 -26.59
N ARG A 177 -5.36 -12.01 -25.78
CA ARG A 177 -4.25 -12.07 -24.82
C ARG A 177 -4.77 -12.07 -23.39
N THR A 178 -4.02 -12.72 -22.49
CA THR A 178 -4.32 -12.82 -21.07
C THR A 178 -3.06 -12.48 -20.27
N LEU A 179 -3.11 -11.41 -19.48
CA LEU A 179 -2.10 -11.08 -18.49
C LEU A 179 -2.61 -11.52 -17.11
N THR A 180 -1.93 -12.46 -16.48
CA THR A 180 -2.26 -12.89 -15.13
C THR A 180 -1.26 -12.28 -14.17
N LEU A 181 -1.76 -11.41 -13.28
CA LEU A 181 -1.00 -10.90 -12.16
C LEU A 181 -1.37 -11.70 -10.91
N ARG A 182 -0.38 -12.22 -10.21
CA ARG A 182 -0.58 -13.01 -8.99
C ARG A 182 0.20 -12.37 -7.85
N PHE A 183 -0.48 -12.14 -6.74
CA PHE A 183 0.13 -11.57 -5.54
C PHE A 183 0.11 -12.59 -4.42
N ASP A 184 1.29 -12.83 -3.86
CA ASP A 184 1.55 -13.72 -2.73
C ASP A 184 2.17 -12.87 -1.61
N GLY A 185 1.30 -12.29 -0.78
CA GLY A 185 1.66 -11.27 0.20
C GLY A 185 2.26 -10.03 -0.47
N VAL A 186 3.59 -9.87 -0.35
CA VAL A 186 4.36 -8.72 -0.88
C VAL A 186 5.01 -9.00 -2.23
N ARG A 187 5.04 -10.27 -2.66
CA ARG A 187 5.61 -10.66 -3.94
C ARG A 187 4.51 -10.64 -4.98
N ALA A 188 4.78 -10.01 -6.12
CA ALA A 188 3.91 -10.07 -7.28
C ALA A 188 4.61 -10.84 -8.40
N THR A 189 3.90 -11.73 -9.08
CA THR A 189 4.36 -12.36 -10.32
C THR A 189 3.44 -11.98 -11.47
N ALA A 190 4.01 -11.85 -12.66
CA ALA A 190 3.29 -11.55 -13.88
C ALA A 190 3.55 -12.63 -14.94
N GLU A 191 2.48 -13.08 -15.61
CA GLU A 191 2.53 -14.00 -16.75
C GLU A 191 1.69 -13.43 -17.89
N LEU A 192 2.26 -13.27 -19.09
CA LEU A 192 1.52 -12.86 -20.28
C LEU A 192 1.41 -14.03 -21.25
N ARG A 193 0.18 -14.45 -21.55
CA ARG A 193 -0.14 -15.45 -22.57
C ARG A 193 -0.83 -14.76 -23.74
N GLY A 194 -0.40 -15.08 -24.96
CA GLY A 194 -1.02 -14.63 -26.20
C GLY A 194 -1.51 -15.79 -27.06
N PRO A 195 -2.05 -15.49 -28.26
CA PRO A 195 -2.64 -16.49 -29.16
C PRO A 195 -1.64 -17.54 -29.64
N GLY A 196 -0.33 -17.23 -29.65
CA GLY A 196 0.75 -18.15 -30.01
C GLY A 196 1.46 -18.85 -28.84
N GLY A 197 0.95 -18.71 -27.60
CA GLY A 197 1.57 -19.29 -26.41
C GLY A 197 2.01 -18.24 -25.37
N VAL A 198 2.92 -18.64 -24.47
CA VAL A 198 3.42 -17.75 -23.40
C VAL A 198 4.39 -16.73 -23.99
N ILE A 199 4.05 -15.44 -23.88
CA ILE A 199 4.89 -14.32 -24.34
C ILE A 199 5.87 -13.92 -23.23
N LEU A 200 5.39 -13.88 -21.98
CA LEU A 200 6.22 -13.62 -20.81
C LEU A 200 5.98 -14.72 -19.78
N PRO A 201 7.00 -15.53 -19.43
CA PRO A 201 6.90 -16.52 -18.37
C PRO A 201 6.74 -15.83 -17.01
N GLU A 202 6.19 -16.54 -16.01
CA GLU A 202 6.05 -16.02 -14.64
C GLU A 202 7.38 -15.42 -14.15
N ARG A 203 7.37 -14.11 -13.89
CA ARG A 203 8.50 -13.39 -13.28
C ARG A 203 8.04 -12.55 -12.11
N GLY A 204 8.88 -12.51 -11.07
CA GLY A 204 8.70 -11.65 -9.91
C GLY A 204 8.87 -10.17 -10.26
N LEU A 205 8.07 -9.32 -9.61
CA LEU A 205 8.04 -7.86 -9.71
C LEU A 205 8.77 -7.19 -8.54
#